data_AF-A0A183KSJ5-F1
#
_entry.id   AF-A0A183KSJ5-F1
#
_cell.length_a   1.000
_cell.length_b   1.000
_cell.length_c   1.000
_cell.angle_alpha   90.00
_cell.angle_beta   90.00
_cell.angle_gamma   90.00
#
_symmetry.space_group_name_H-M   'P 1'
#
loop_
_entity.id
_entity.type
_entity.pdbx_description
1 polymer ?
#
loop_
_entity_poly.entity_id
_entity_poly.type
_entity_poly.pdbx_seq_one_letter_code
_entity_poly.pdbx_strand_id
1 'polypeptide(L)'
;MGVHSYSSLFEYLKNVGVHMLDELYTHPPTCLVVFRELPELAKHFVMRLLFIEQPIPKSIVSGWVEKGSSALLNDSCKALTDLRIWHSTDSNVSRGSWSLNKKYQESIRISLFGGGKPLLGDLGIVTNDKYSKSVDFLKSYAAERWDVSLRVN
;
A
#
# COMPACT_ATOMS: atom_id res chain seq x y z
N MET A 1 -5.92 -23.15 -8.26
CA MET A 1 -4.56 -22.57 -8.41
C MET A 1 -4.74 -21.17 -8.95
N GLY A 2 -4.84 -20.19 -8.05
CA GLY A 2 -5.10 -18.80 -8.44
C GLY A 2 -4.05 -17.90 -7.81
N VAL A 3 -3.73 -16.84 -8.54
CA VAL A 3 -3.04 -15.60 -8.13
C VAL A 3 -1.54 -15.69 -7.76
N HIS A 4 -0.70 -15.66 -8.79
CA HIS A 4 0.62 -15.00 -8.75
C HIS A 4 0.58 -13.66 -9.53
N SER A 5 -0.45 -12.84 -9.28
CA SER A 5 -0.55 -11.49 -9.90
C SER A 5 0.18 -10.41 -9.11
N TYR A 6 0.76 -10.75 -7.95
CA TYR A 6 1.40 -9.80 -7.03
C TYR A 6 2.77 -9.32 -7.51
N SER A 7 3.51 -10.16 -8.26
CA SER A 7 4.90 -9.87 -8.61
C SER A 7 5.04 -8.68 -9.55
N SER A 8 4.13 -8.49 -10.51
CA SER A 8 4.31 -7.44 -11.53
C SER A 8 4.20 -6.02 -10.96
N LEU A 9 3.26 -5.77 -10.04
CA LEU A 9 3.11 -4.45 -9.42
C LEU A 9 4.25 -4.15 -8.44
N PHE A 10 4.62 -5.09 -7.58
CA PHE A 10 5.73 -4.92 -6.65
C PHE A 10 7.06 -4.75 -7.37
N GLU A 11 7.32 -5.55 -8.40
CA GLU A 11 8.53 -5.42 -9.21
C GLU A 11 8.57 -4.08 -9.93
N TYR A 12 7.44 -3.61 -10.45
CA TYR A 12 7.36 -2.28 -11.03
C TYR A 12 7.70 -1.20 -9.99
N LEU A 13 7.01 -1.17 -8.85
CA LEU A 13 7.21 -0.16 -7.81
C LEU A 13 8.62 -0.16 -7.23
N LYS A 14 9.28 -1.31 -7.17
CA LYS A 14 10.68 -1.42 -6.76
C LYS A 14 11.64 -0.72 -7.73
N ASN A 15 11.32 -0.75 -9.02
CA ASN A 15 12.12 -0.13 -10.08
C ASN A 15 11.77 1.35 -10.33
N VAL A 16 10.69 1.86 -9.74
CA VAL A 16 10.31 3.27 -9.82
C VAL A 16 11.33 4.14 -9.06
N GLY A 17 11.66 5.28 -9.66
CA GLY A 17 12.56 6.27 -9.08
C GLY A 17 12.05 6.84 -7.76
N VAL A 18 12.97 7.20 -6.86
CA VAL A 18 12.65 7.64 -5.49
C VAL A 18 11.65 8.81 -5.48
N HIS A 19 11.87 9.82 -6.33
CA HIS A 19 11.01 11.00 -6.38
C HIS A 19 9.58 10.67 -6.82
N MET A 20 9.42 9.81 -7.83
CA MET A 20 8.12 9.38 -8.33
C MET A 20 7.39 8.53 -7.30
N LEU A 21 8.10 7.65 -6.57
CA LEU A 21 7.50 6.85 -5.51
C LEU A 21 7.04 7.70 -4.32
N ASP A 22 7.82 8.72 -3.97
CA ASP A 22 7.47 9.69 -2.93
C ASP A 22 6.23 10.51 -3.30
N GLU A 23 6.10 10.91 -4.57
CA GLU A 23 4.90 11.57 -5.09
C GLU A 23 3.70 10.62 -5.09
N LEU A 24 3.91 9.36 -5.48
CA LEU A 24 2.88 8.32 -5.44
C LEU A 24 2.32 8.12 -4.03
N TYR A 25 3.19 8.17 -3.01
CA TYR A 25 2.81 8.05 -1.60
C TYR A 25 2.14 9.29 -1.01
N THR A 26 2.04 10.40 -1.75
CA THR A 26 1.17 11.51 -1.36
C THR A 26 -0.31 11.22 -1.61
N HIS A 27 -0.63 10.24 -2.47
CA HIS A 27 -2.00 9.85 -2.79
C HIS A 27 -2.47 8.72 -1.87
N PRO A 28 -3.44 8.97 -0.98
CA PRO A 28 -3.86 7.96 -0.02
C PRO A 28 -4.45 6.68 -0.65
N PRO A 29 -5.30 6.72 -1.69
CA PRO A 29 -5.81 5.50 -2.32
C PRO A 29 -4.70 4.58 -2.82
N THR A 30 -3.62 5.16 -3.33
CA THR A 30 -2.46 4.39 -3.78
C THR A 30 -1.73 3.71 -2.63
N CYS A 31 -1.53 4.42 -1.52
CA CYS A 31 -0.98 3.83 -0.31
C CYS A 31 -1.84 2.66 0.19
N LEU A 32 -3.17 2.77 0.11
CA LEU A 32 -4.08 1.69 0.48
C LEU A 32 -3.92 0.46 -0.42
N VAL A 33 -3.80 0.66 -1.74
CA VAL A 33 -3.53 -0.45 -2.67
C VAL A 33 -2.22 -1.13 -2.31
N VAL A 34 -1.13 -0.37 -2.16
CA VAL A 34 0.18 -0.93 -1.78
C VAL A 34 0.09 -1.69 -0.46
N PHE A 35 -0.60 -1.15 0.55
CA PHE A 35 -0.81 -1.82 1.83
C PHE A 35 -1.55 -3.15 1.70
N ARG A 36 -2.58 -3.24 0.85
CA ARG A 36 -3.36 -4.49 0.65
C ARG A 36 -2.51 -5.60 0.05
N GLU A 37 -1.57 -5.23 -0.81
CA GLU A 37 -0.71 -6.15 -1.54
C GLU A 37 0.49 -6.64 -0.69
N LEU A 38 0.79 -6.01 0.46
CA LEU A 38 1.89 -6.41 1.35
C LEU A 38 1.70 -7.83 1.94
N PRO A 39 2.82 -8.54 2.25
CA PRO A 39 2.78 -9.73 3.09
C PRO A 39 2.10 -9.46 4.42
N GLU A 40 1.41 -10.47 4.98
CA GLU A 40 0.61 -10.29 6.20
C GLU A 40 1.43 -9.75 7.38
N LEU A 41 2.65 -10.28 7.58
CA LEU A 41 3.53 -9.81 8.64
C LEU A 41 4.01 -8.37 8.42
N ALA A 42 4.26 -7.96 7.17
CA ALA A 42 4.60 -6.58 6.83
C ALA A 42 3.46 -5.61 7.15
N LYS A 43 2.20 -6.00 6.90
CA LYS A 43 1.02 -5.22 7.29
C LYS A 43 0.98 -4.99 8.80
N HIS A 44 1.25 -6.03 9.60
CA HIS A 44 1.31 -5.89 11.06
C HIS A 44 2.37 -4.89 11.52
N PHE A 45 3.54 -4.88 10.89
CA PHE A 45 4.58 -3.88 11.21
C PHE A 45 4.12 -2.46 10.88
N VAL A 46 3.56 -2.24 9.69
CA VAL A 46 3.01 -0.94 9.30
C VAL A 46 1.94 -0.49 10.30
N MET A 47 1.01 -1.36 10.67
CA MET A 47 -0.06 -1.04 11.63
C MET A 47 0.46 -0.71 13.03
N ARG A 48 1.46 -1.45 13.53
CA ARG A 48 2.08 -1.16 14.84
C ARG A 48 2.83 0.16 14.85
N LEU A 49 3.53 0.46 13.76
CA LEU A 49 4.32 1.68 13.62
C LEU A 49 3.46 2.89 13.21
N LEU A 50 2.19 2.68 12.85
CA LEU A 50 1.35 3.68 12.23
C LEU A 50 1.20 4.95 13.08
N PHE A 51 1.08 4.81 14.40
CA PHE A 51 0.94 5.94 15.34
C PHE A 51 2.23 6.29 16.06
N ILE A 52 3.33 5.63 15.74
CA ILE A 52 4.62 5.85 16.36
C ILE A 52 5.40 6.85 15.50
N GLU A 53 5.77 7.99 16.08
CA GLU A 53 6.56 9.02 15.41
C GLU A 53 8.07 8.85 15.61
N GLN A 54 8.46 8.07 16.62
CA GLN A 54 9.86 7.83 16.96
C GLN A 54 10.39 6.58 16.24
N PRO A 55 11.67 6.57 15.83
CA PRO A 55 12.26 5.40 15.20
C PRO A 55 12.38 4.25 16.22
N ILE A 56 12.00 3.04 15.81
CA ILE A 56 11.99 1.84 16.67
C ILE A 56 13.24 0.99 16.43
N PRO A 57 14.00 0.62 17.48
CA PRO A 57 15.16 -0.25 17.34
C PRO A 57 14.86 -1.57 16.61
N LYS A 58 15.77 -2.00 15.73
CA LYS A 58 15.68 -3.29 15.00
C LYS A 58 15.50 -4.49 15.93
N SER A 59 16.12 -4.46 17.11
CA SER A 59 16.00 -5.51 18.12
C SER A 59 14.56 -5.70 18.59
N ILE A 60 13.81 -4.61 18.78
CA ILE A 60 12.40 -4.65 19.18
C ILE A 60 11.56 -5.28 18.07
N VAL A 61 11.78 -4.87 16.81
CA VAL A 61 11.07 -5.44 15.66
C VAL A 61 11.36 -6.94 15.51
N SER A 62 12.61 -7.36 15.70
CA SER A 62 12.97 -8.78 15.70
C SER A 62 12.31 -9.57 16.84
N GLY A 63 12.04 -8.92 17.98
CA GLY A 63 11.36 -9.51 19.13
C GLY A 63 9.84 -9.67 18.94
N TRP A 64 9.25 -9.10 17.89
CA TRP A 64 7.83 -9.27 17.59
C TRP A 64 7.49 -10.61 16.94
N VAL A 65 8.51 -11.35 16.50
CA VAL A 65 8.38 -12.61 15.78
C VAL A 65 9.09 -13.70 16.58
N GLU A 66 8.51 -14.89 16.62
CA GLU A 66 9.13 -16.04 17.27
C GLU A 66 10.44 -16.43 16.59
N LYS A 67 11.40 -16.97 17.37
CA LYS A 67 12.77 -17.26 16.91
C LYS A 67 12.85 -18.26 15.74
N GLY A 68 11.80 -19.05 15.50
CA GLY A 68 11.70 -19.99 14.37
C GLY A 68 11.28 -19.37 13.03
N SER A 69 10.79 -18.13 13.03
CA SER A 69 10.20 -17.47 11.85
C SER A 69 11.06 -16.33 11.31
N SER A 70 12.38 -16.44 11.48
CA SER A 70 13.36 -15.42 11.05
C SER A 70 13.35 -15.17 9.55
N ALA A 71 13.09 -16.20 8.73
CA ALA A 71 12.95 -16.07 7.29
C ALA A 71 11.77 -15.14 6.92
N LEU A 72 10.59 -15.38 7.50
CA LEU A 72 9.39 -14.57 7.26
C LEU A 72 9.59 -13.11 7.70
N LEU A 73 10.28 -12.91 8.83
CA LEU A 73 10.68 -11.59 9.31
C LEU A 73 11.56 -10.89 8.27
N ASN A 74 12.60 -11.57 7.78
CA ASN A 74 13.52 -11.01 6.80
C ASN A 74 12.81 -10.67 5.47
N ASP A 75 11.95 -11.56 4.99
CA ASP A 75 11.19 -11.35 3.75
C ASP A 75 10.24 -10.15 3.86
N SER A 76 9.55 -10.02 5.00
CA SER A 76 8.66 -8.89 5.27
C SER A 76 9.43 -7.58 5.41
N CYS A 77 10.57 -7.61 6.10
CA CYS A 77 11.45 -6.45 6.23
C CYS A 77 12.04 -6.02 4.89
N LYS A 78 12.43 -6.99 4.05
CA LYS A 78 12.92 -6.75 2.71
C LYS A 78 11.83 -6.15 1.82
N ALA A 79 10.60 -6.67 1.87
CA ALA A 79 9.48 -6.12 1.10
C ALA A 79 9.19 -4.65 1.46
N LEU A 80 9.17 -4.30 2.75
CA LEU A 80 8.96 -2.93 3.22
C LEU A 80 10.11 -2.00 2.83
N THR A 81 11.34 -2.51 2.80
CA THR A 81 12.54 -1.75 2.41
C THR A 81 12.61 -1.55 0.90
N ASP A 82 12.31 -2.59 0.11
CA ASP A 82 12.28 -2.55 -1.35
C ASP A 82 11.24 -1.54 -1.86
N LEU A 83 10.10 -1.43 -1.17
CA LEU A 83 9.07 -0.42 -1.44
C LEU A 83 9.33 0.94 -0.79
N ARG A 84 10.42 1.12 -0.03
CA ARG A 84 10.73 2.39 0.68
C ARG A 84 9.58 2.88 1.58
N ILE A 85 8.76 1.96 2.09
CA ILE A 85 7.70 2.25 3.06
C ILE A 85 8.30 2.65 4.40
N TRP A 86 9.46 2.08 4.72
CA TRP A 86 10.27 2.43 5.87
C TRP A 86 11.75 2.56 5.49
N HIS A 87 12.55 3.12 6.39
CA HIS A 87 13.99 3.29 6.21
C HIS A 87 14.74 3.08 7.53
N SER A 88 16.03 2.69 7.42
CA SER A 88 16.94 2.60 8.55
C SER A 88 17.49 3.99 8.84
N THR A 89 17.27 4.51 10.06
CA THR A 89 17.72 5.86 10.44
C THR A 89 19.20 5.92 10.84
N ASP A 90 19.82 4.78 11.11
CA ASP A 90 21.22 4.69 11.54
C ASP A 90 22.07 3.99 10.47
N SER A 91 23.33 4.43 10.33
CA SER A 91 24.32 3.88 9.40
C SER A 91 24.84 2.52 9.86
N ASN A 92 24.71 2.20 11.16
CA ASN A 92 25.07 0.89 11.69
C ASN A 92 23.96 -0.15 11.47
N VAL A 93 24.24 -1.14 10.63
CA VAL A 93 23.30 -2.19 10.21
C VAL A 93 22.69 -2.97 11.40
N SER A 94 23.46 -3.19 12.47
CA SER A 94 23.07 -4.01 13.62
C SER A 94 22.38 -3.27 14.77
N ARG A 95 22.63 -1.97 14.94
CA ARG A 95 22.04 -1.14 16.01
C ARG A 95 21.04 -0.09 15.51
N GLY A 96 20.78 -0.09 14.20
CA GLY A 96 19.87 0.88 13.62
C GLY A 96 18.43 0.73 14.09
N SER A 97 17.68 1.80 13.87
CA SER A 97 16.25 1.87 14.10
C SER A 97 15.50 1.93 12.78
N TRP A 98 14.30 1.39 12.77
CA TRP A 98 13.35 1.52 11.67
C TRP A 98 12.45 2.72 11.88
N SER A 99 12.26 3.50 10.81
CA SER A 99 11.32 4.62 10.78
C SER A 99 10.44 4.49 9.54
N LEU A 100 9.13 4.69 9.70
CA LEU A 100 8.23 4.77 8.55
C LEU A 100 8.52 6.03 7.72
N ASN A 101 8.30 5.95 6.41
CA ASN A 101 8.26 7.14 5.57
C ASN A 101 7.05 7.99 6.00
N LYS A 102 7.31 9.24 6.42
CA LYS A 102 6.28 10.15 6.95
C LYS A 102 5.15 10.39 5.96
N LYS A 103 5.47 10.56 4.66
CA LYS A 103 4.47 10.74 3.60
C LYS A 103 3.53 9.54 3.51
N TYR A 104 4.11 8.34 3.47
CA TYR A 104 3.35 7.10 3.44
C TYR A 104 2.50 6.94 4.71
N GLN A 105 3.07 7.23 5.88
CA GLN A 105 2.42 7.14 7.18
C GLN A 105 1.19 8.06 7.27
N GLU A 106 1.30 9.31 6.83
CA GLU A 106 0.17 10.26 6.80
C GLU A 106 -0.93 9.81 5.83
N SER A 107 -0.55 9.44 4.60
CA SER A 107 -1.48 8.97 3.57
C SER A 107 -2.20 7.69 3.96
N ILE A 108 -1.52 6.71 4.55
CA ILE A 108 -2.17 5.46 4.97
C ILE A 108 -3.06 5.65 6.20
N ARG A 109 -2.73 6.58 7.12
CA ARG A 109 -3.64 6.97 8.22
C ARG A 109 -4.95 7.52 7.67
N ILE A 110 -4.86 8.47 6.73
CA ILE A 110 -6.02 9.05 6.05
C ILE A 110 -6.85 7.96 5.36
N SER A 111 -6.20 7.01 4.69
CA SER A 111 -6.89 5.94 3.97
C SER A 111 -7.64 4.96 4.86
N LEU A 112 -7.08 4.64 6.03
CA LEU A 112 -7.65 3.63 6.94
C LEU A 112 -8.68 4.21 7.91
N PHE A 113 -8.43 5.40 8.45
CA PHE A 113 -9.27 6.01 9.48
C PHE A 113 -10.16 7.13 8.95
N GLY A 114 -10.01 7.49 7.68
CA GLY A 114 -10.61 8.69 7.13
C GLY A 114 -9.91 9.96 7.64
N GLY A 115 -10.21 11.08 6.98
CA GLY A 115 -9.59 12.38 7.24
C GLY A 115 -8.90 12.94 6.00
N GLY A 116 -8.48 14.21 6.06
CA GLY A 116 -7.84 14.87 4.92
C GLY A 116 -8.79 15.19 3.75
N LYS A 117 -8.21 15.52 2.60
CA LYS A 117 -8.98 15.80 1.37
C LYS A 117 -9.72 14.52 0.94
N PRO A 118 -10.94 14.63 0.36
CA PRO A 118 -11.66 13.48 -0.15
C PRO A 118 -10.75 12.62 -1.03
N LEU A 119 -10.64 11.33 -0.68
CA LEU A 119 -9.80 10.34 -1.36
C LEU A 119 -10.12 10.22 -2.85
N LEU A 120 -11.41 10.41 -3.15
CA LEU A 120 -11.95 10.66 -4.46
C LEU A 120 -12.36 12.14 -4.48
N GLY A 121 -11.38 13.00 -4.70
CA GLY A 121 -11.66 14.41 -5.00
C GLY A 121 -12.72 14.44 -6.10
N ASP A 122 -13.85 15.06 -5.79
CA ASP A 122 -14.92 15.31 -6.74
C ASP A 122 -15.62 14.07 -7.35
N LEU A 123 -15.71 12.94 -6.63
CA LEU A 123 -16.96 12.19 -6.75
C LEU A 123 -18.01 13.06 -6.06
N GLY A 124 -18.57 13.96 -6.85
CA GLY A 124 -19.52 14.96 -6.42
C GLY A 124 -20.53 14.37 -5.44
N ILE A 125 -21.03 15.26 -4.58
CA ILE A 125 -22.27 15.09 -3.84
C ILE A 125 -23.12 14.04 -4.55
N VAL A 126 -23.47 12.95 -3.87
CA VAL A 126 -24.50 12.00 -4.31
C VAL A 126 -25.80 12.78 -4.37
N THR A 127 -25.91 13.64 -5.37
CA THR A 127 -27.15 14.22 -5.82
C THR A 127 -27.90 13.03 -6.38
N ASN A 128 -29.17 12.94 -6.02
CA ASN A 128 -30.03 11.87 -6.47
C ASN A 128 -30.01 11.86 -8.01
N ASP A 129 -29.28 10.92 -8.59
CA ASP A 129 -29.04 10.88 -10.03
C ASP A 129 -30.37 10.59 -10.71
N LYS A 130 -30.86 11.56 -11.51
CA LYS A 130 -32.08 11.41 -12.31
C LYS A 130 -31.98 10.20 -13.26
N TYR A 131 -30.77 9.71 -13.53
CA TYR A 131 -30.49 8.56 -14.39
C TYR A 131 -29.83 7.41 -13.63
N SER A 132 -30.12 7.23 -12.34
CA SER A 132 -29.63 6.09 -11.55
C SER A 132 -29.81 4.78 -12.33
N LYS A 133 -28.69 4.25 -12.82
CA LYS A 133 -28.64 3.00 -13.57
C LYS A 133 -28.67 1.83 -12.58
N SER A 134 -29.41 0.79 -12.91
CA SER A 134 -29.37 -0.44 -12.11
C SER A 134 -27.97 -1.06 -12.15
N VAL A 135 -27.60 -1.77 -11.09
CA VAL A 135 -26.33 -2.51 -11.02
C VAL A 135 -26.21 -3.49 -12.18
N ASP A 136 -27.32 -4.11 -12.59
CA ASP A 136 -27.36 -5.06 -13.72
C ASP A 136 -27.12 -4.37 -15.07
N PHE A 137 -27.60 -3.13 -15.26
CA PHE A 137 -27.28 -2.34 -16.45
C PHE A 137 -25.79 -2.02 -16.52
N LEU A 138 -25.19 -1.57 -15.42
CA LEU A 138 -23.76 -1.23 -15.39
C LEU A 138 -22.88 -2.45 -15.66
N LYS A 139 -23.24 -3.61 -15.11
CA LYS A 139 -22.53 -4.88 -15.38
C LYS A 139 -22.61 -5.26 -16.85
N SER A 140 -23.81 -5.22 -17.44
CA SER A 140 -24.02 -5.59 -18.85
C SER A 140 -23.30 -4.63 -19.78
N TYR A 141 -23.39 -3.33 -19.51
CA TYR A 141 -22.70 -2.28 -20.28
C TYR A 141 -21.17 -2.43 -20.22
N ALA A 142 -20.61 -2.65 -19.02
CA ALA A 142 -19.17 -2.84 -18.87
C ALA A 142 -18.67 -4.08 -19.60
N ALA A 143 -19.40 -5.21 -19.52
CA ALA A 143 -19.05 -6.44 -20.22
C ALA A 143 -19.09 -6.26 -21.74
N GLU A 144 -20.17 -5.67 -22.28
CA GLU A 144 -20.33 -5.44 -23.71
C GLU A 144 -19.21 -4.54 -24.25
N ARG A 145 -18.87 -3.45 -23.55
CA ARG A 145 -17.83 -2.53 -24.03
C ARG A 145 -16.43 -3.10 -23.92
N TRP A 146 -16.17 -3.90 -22.90
CA TRP A 146 -14.91 -4.63 -22.75
C TRP A 146 -14.72 -5.64 -23.88
N ASP A 147 -15.75 -6.42 -24.22
CA ASP A 147 -15.72 -7.39 -25.32
C ASP A 147 -15.51 -6.72 -26.68
N VAL A 148 -16.13 -5.56 -26.91
CA VAL A 148 -15.91 -4.81 -28.16
C VAL A 148 -14.46 -4.31 -28.25
N SER A 149 -13.88 -3.81 -27.16
CA SER A 149 -12.48 -3.39 -27.16
C SER A 149 -11.51 -4.53 -27.41
N LEU A 150 -11.87 -5.76 -27.01
CA LEU A 150 -11.04 -6.95 -27.24
C LEU A 150 -11.16 -7.51 -28.66
N ARG A 151 -12.29 -7.29 -29.35
CA ARG A 151 -12.53 -7.77 -30.72
C ARG A 151 -12.00 -6.83 -31.82
N VAL A 152 -11.59 -5.62 -31.45
CA VAL A 152 -11.06 -4.60 -32.39
C VAL A 152 -9.54 -4.71 -32.57
N ASN A 153 -8.92 -5.74 -31.99
CA ASN A 153 -7.52 -6.15 -32.21
C ASN A 153 -7.49 -7.58 -32.80
#